data_AF-A0A2R7LVR6-F1
#
_entry.id   AF-A0A2R7LVR6-F1
#
_cell.length_a   1.000
_cell.length_b   1.000
_cell.length_c   1.000
_cell.angle_alpha   90.00
_cell.angle_beta   90.00
_cell.angle_gamma   90.00
#
_symmetry.space_group_name_H-M   'P 1'
#
loop_
_entity.id
_entity.type
_entity.pdbx_description
1 polymer ?
#
loop_
_entity_poly.entity_id
_entity_poly.type
_entity_poly.pdbx_seq_one_letter_code
_entity_poly.pdbx_strand_id
1 'polypeptide(L)'
;MKFPKIILLLISIVLVSCNEKKTTSFEEISPKEFAEKIKNTENPQILDVRTPDEFESEHIDNAKNVNWNSEDFETKAASFDKSKAVFVYCLSGGRSKKAATKLNELGFNTVYELEGGFLKWNEEGFGKASTGQVGMTTTDFNDLLNTDKKVLVDFYAEWCGPCKQMEPYILKMQKEMADKVTIIRIDVDKNKTLANELKINGLPALFLYENKAIKWQTTGLISEQDLKKQLQ
;
A
#
# COMPACT_ATOMS: atom_id res chain seq x y z
N MET A 1 -44.50 31.84 -62.27
CA MET A 1 -43.02 31.84 -62.25
C MET A 1 -42.57 31.65 -60.80
N LYS A 2 -41.79 30.61 -60.51
CA LYS A 2 -41.46 30.13 -59.15
C LYS A 2 -40.22 30.86 -58.61
N PHE A 3 -40.31 31.40 -57.39
CA PHE A 3 -39.18 31.96 -56.64
C PHE A 3 -38.26 30.84 -56.13
N PRO A 4 -36.92 30.97 -56.19
CA PRO A 4 -36.02 29.99 -55.58
C PRO A 4 -35.89 30.27 -54.08
N LYS A 5 -36.03 29.22 -53.27
CA LYS A 5 -35.73 29.25 -51.84
C LYS A 5 -34.21 29.20 -51.66
N ILE A 6 -33.60 30.29 -51.23
CA ILE A 6 -32.22 30.32 -50.75
C ILE A 6 -32.21 29.64 -49.37
N ILE A 7 -31.61 28.46 -49.30
CA ILE A 7 -31.35 27.72 -48.06
C ILE A 7 -30.08 28.30 -47.44
N LEU A 8 -30.24 29.05 -46.36
CA LEU A 8 -29.15 29.57 -45.54
C LEU A 8 -28.62 28.43 -44.66
N LEU A 9 -27.49 27.84 -45.04
CA LEU A 9 -26.82 26.81 -44.25
C LEU A 9 -26.03 27.48 -43.10
N LEU A 10 -26.64 27.53 -41.92
CA LEU A 10 -25.98 27.90 -40.66
C LEU A 10 -24.99 26.80 -40.26
N ILE A 11 -23.71 27.00 -40.55
CA ILE A 11 -22.61 26.17 -40.05
C ILE A 11 -22.43 26.51 -38.57
N SER A 12 -23.00 25.68 -37.69
CA SER A 12 -22.75 25.73 -36.25
C SER A 12 -21.37 25.12 -35.98
N ILE A 13 -20.38 25.98 -35.75
CA ILE A 13 -19.06 25.57 -35.27
C ILE A 13 -19.23 25.20 -33.79
N VAL A 14 -19.35 23.91 -33.51
CA VAL A 14 -19.30 23.36 -32.15
C VAL A 14 -17.82 23.28 -31.76
N LEU A 15 -17.35 24.28 -31.01
CA LEU A 15 -16.08 24.18 -30.29
C LEU A 15 -16.29 23.20 -29.13
N VAL A 16 -16.06 21.91 -29.41
CA VAL A 16 -15.92 20.90 -28.35
C VAL A 16 -14.60 21.17 -27.64
N SER A 17 -14.68 21.93 -26.56
CA SER A 17 -13.59 22.04 -25.58
C SER A 17 -13.52 20.73 -24.82
N CYS A 18 -12.71 19.78 -25.30
CA CYS A 18 -12.27 18.64 -24.51
C CYS A 18 -11.28 19.13 -23.45
N ASN A 19 -11.78 19.48 -22.26
CA ASN A 19 -10.96 19.44 -21.06
C ASN A 19 -10.80 17.96 -20.68
N GLU A 20 -9.87 17.27 -21.33
CA GLU A 20 -9.36 15.99 -20.82
C GLU A 20 -8.69 16.30 -19.48
N LYS A 21 -9.40 16.02 -18.38
CA LYS A 21 -8.75 15.88 -17.08
C LYS A 21 -7.78 14.71 -17.24
N LYS A 22 -6.50 15.03 -17.42
CA LYS A 22 -5.38 14.08 -17.39
C LYS A 22 -5.58 13.25 -16.13
N THR A 23 -6.02 12.01 -16.31
CA THR A 23 -6.17 11.08 -15.20
C THR A 23 -4.74 10.70 -14.83
N THR A 24 -4.22 11.32 -13.78
CA THR A 24 -2.88 11.14 -13.26
C THR A 24 -2.76 9.78 -12.55
N SER A 25 -2.88 8.69 -13.31
CA SER A 25 -2.72 7.33 -12.79
C SER A 25 -1.24 6.99 -12.66
N PHE A 26 -0.82 6.57 -11.46
CA PHE A 26 0.46 5.90 -11.24
C PHE A 26 0.31 4.39 -11.52
N GLU A 27 1.42 3.69 -11.65
CA GLU A 27 1.45 2.23 -11.84
C GLU A 27 1.68 1.55 -10.48
N GLU A 28 0.65 0.92 -9.90
CA GLU A 28 0.80 0.04 -8.73
C GLU A 28 1.36 -1.32 -9.19
N ILE A 29 2.50 -1.73 -8.65
CA ILE A 29 3.23 -2.94 -9.08
C ILE A 29 3.63 -3.82 -7.90
N SER A 30 3.71 -5.14 -8.15
CA SER A 30 4.08 -6.15 -7.14
C SER A 30 5.51 -5.96 -6.60
N PRO A 31 5.86 -6.47 -5.41
CA PRO A 31 7.23 -6.37 -4.88
C PRO A 31 8.30 -6.96 -5.81
N LYS A 32 8.02 -8.10 -6.44
CA LYS A 32 8.90 -8.70 -7.44
C LYS A 32 9.15 -7.77 -8.62
N GLU A 33 8.10 -7.22 -9.22
CA GLU A 33 8.23 -6.31 -10.36
C GLU A 33 8.94 -5.00 -9.96
N PHE A 34 8.64 -4.49 -8.76
CA PHE A 34 9.28 -3.31 -8.19
C PHE A 34 10.80 -3.53 -8.03
N ALA A 35 11.21 -4.67 -7.48
CA ALA A 35 12.62 -5.06 -7.34
C ALA A 35 13.32 -5.21 -8.70
N GLU A 36 12.66 -5.85 -9.67
CA GLU A 36 13.20 -6.02 -11.03
C GLU A 36 13.39 -4.68 -11.74
N LYS A 37 12.40 -3.76 -11.67
CA LYS A 37 12.49 -2.44 -12.29
C LYS A 37 13.55 -1.56 -11.62
N ILE A 38 13.67 -1.60 -10.28
CA ILE A 38 14.76 -0.91 -9.56
C ILE A 38 16.11 -1.39 -10.07
N LYS A 39 16.32 -2.72 -10.15
CA LYS A 39 17.58 -3.31 -10.61
C LYS A 39 17.92 -2.95 -12.05
N ASN A 40 16.91 -2.80 -12.91
CA ASN A 40 17.06 -2.46 -14.32
C ASN A 40 17.07 -0.95 -14.60
N THR A 41 16.96 -0.11 -13.58
CA THR A 41 17.02 1.34 -13.70
C THR A 41 18.36 1.84 -13.18
N GLU A 42 19.10 2.57 -14.00
CA GLU A 42 20.35 3.20 -13.57
C GLU A 42 20.04 4.36 -12.60
N ASN A 43 20.62 4.32 -11.39
CA ASN A 43 20.41 5.32 -10.32
C ASN A 43 18.91 5.60 -10.04
N PRO A 44 18.16 4.58 -9.59
CA PRO A 44 16.71 4.68 -9.41
C PRO A 44 16.35 5.71 -8.32
N GLN A 45 15.31 6.50 -8.56
CA GLN A 45 14.78 7.45 -7.58
C GLN A 45 13.78 6.73 -6.68
N ILE A 46 14.27 6.15 -5.58
CA ILE A 46 13.46 5.40 -4.62
C ILE A 46 13.07 6.32 -3.46
N LEU A 47 11.77 6.55 -3.28
CA LEU A 47 11.20 7.43 -2.26
C LEU A 47 10.48 6.59 -1.20
N ASP A 48 11.02 6.63 0.01
CA ASP A 48 10.36 6.11 1.20
C ASP A 48 9.56 7.25 1.84
N VAL A 49 8.23 7.18 1.75
CA VAL A 49 7.37 8.26 2.25
C VAL A 49 6.90 8.04 3.69
N ARG A 50 7.56 7.13 4.41
CA ARG A 50 7.32 6.91 5.84
C ARG A 50 7.93 8.00 6.72
N THR A 51 7.70 7.92 8.02
CA THR A 51 8.36 8.81 8.98
C THR A 51 9.87 8.56 9.04
N PRO A 52 10.69 9.54 9.51
CA PRO A 52 12.12 9.34 9.69
C PRO A 52 12.46 8.14 10.58
N ASP A 53 11.73 7.94 11.68
CA ASP A 53 11.96 6.83 12.61
C ASP A 53 11.74 5.47 11.93
N GLU A 54 10.67 5.33 11.13
CA GLU A 54 10.42 4.12 10.33
C GLU A 54 11.53 3.88 9.30
N PHE A 55 12.04 4.95 8.68
CA PHE A 55 13.10 4.89 7.69
C PHE A 55 14.44 4.50 8.31
N GLU A 56 14.81 5.10 9.45
CA GLU A 56 16.08 4.81 10.14
C GLU A 56 16.17 3.37 10.65
N SER A 57 15.04 2.76 11.04
CA SER A 57 15.01 1.36 11.48
C SER A 57 15.34 0.39 10.35
N GLU A 58 14.64 0.48 9.22
CA GLU A 58 14.90 -0.35 8.04
C GLU A 58 14.24 0.29 6.82
N HIS A 59 14.88 0.24 5.65
CA HIS A 59 14.34 0.76 4.39
C HIS A 59 14.96 0.01 3.19
N ILE A 60 14.34 0.13 2.01
CA ILE A 60 14.88 -0.39 0.75
C ILE A 60 16.21 0.32 0.44
N ASP A 61 17.23 -0.44 0.05
CA ASP A 61 18.55 0.11 -0.24
C ASP A 61 18.51 1.26 -1.25
N ASN A 62 19.27 2.32 -0.94
CA ASN A 62 19.36 3.57 -1.71
C ASN A 62 18.09 4.45 -1.71
N ALA A 63 17.06 4.11 -0.94
CA ALA A 63 15.90 4.97 -0.77
C ALA A 63 16.25 6.31 -0.11
N LYS A 64 15.46 7.33 -0.43
CA LYS A 64 15.47 8.65 0.22
C LYS A 64 14.19 8.83 0.99
N ASN A 65 14.29 9.27 2.25
CA ASN A 65 13.12 9.57 3.05
C ASN A 65 12.48 10.89 2.61
N VAL A 66 11.23 10.82 2.14
CA VAL A 66 10.41 11.96 1.74
C VAL A 66 9.07 11.85 2.46
N ASN A 67 9.10 12.11 3.77
CA ASN A 67 7.98 11.87 4.68
C ASN A 67 6.67 12.52 4.20
N TRP A 68 5.68 11.68 3.87
CA TRP A 68 4.34 12.11 3.43
C TRP A 68 3.60 12.93 4.49
N ASN A 69 3.83 12.66 5.77
CA ASN A 69 3.15 13.33 6.88
C ASN A 69 3.75 14.72 7.20
N SER A 70 4.83 15.11 6.50
CA SER A 70 5.50 16.38 6.70
C SER A 70 4.96 17.46 5.77
N GLU A 71 4.90 18.70 6.25
CA GLU A 71 4.50 19.87 5.44
C GLU A 71 5.47 20.13 4.27
N ASP A 72 6.70 19.62 4.35
CA ASP A 72 7.74 19.80 3.34
C ASP A 72 7.78 18.71 2.25
N PHE A 73 6.80 17.79 2.21
CA PHE A 73 6.74 16.71 1.22
C PHE A 73 6.90 17.23 -0.22
N GLU A 74 6.08 18.21 -0.62
CA GLU A 74 6.08 18.72 -2.00
C GLU A 74 7.42 19.36 -2.37
N THR A 75 8.03 20.11 -1.45
CA THR A 75 9.32 20.77 -1.67
C THR A 75 10.45 19.74 -1.82
N LYS A 76 10.48 18.71 -0.98
CA LYS A 76 11.46 17.63 -1.08
C LYS A 76 11.26 16.81 -2.36
N ALA A 77 10.02 16.45 -2.67
CA ALA A 77 9.68 15.71 -3.89
C ALA A 77 10.05 16.49 -5.16
N ALA A 78 9.86 17.81 -5.18
CA ALA A 78 10.19 18.64 -6.33
C ALA A 78 11.69 18.70 -6.69
N SER A 79 12.58 18.28 -5.78
CA SER A 79 14.03 18.24 -6.02
C SER A 79 14.49 17.06 -6.91
N PHE A 80 13.62 16.06 -7.12
CA PHE A 80 13.91 14.89 -7.95
C PHE A 80 13.66 15.18 -9.44
N ASP A 81 14.31 14.39 -10.29
CA ASP A 81 14.20 14.49 -11.75
C ASP A 81 12.87 13.92 -12.23
N LYS A 82 11.98 14.80 -12.68
CA LYS A 82 10.62 14.48 -13.15
C LYS A 82 10.59 13.66 -14.44
N SER A 83 11.70 13.64 -15.20
CA SER A 83 11.82 12.87 -16.44
C SER A 83 12.17 11.40 -16.20
N LYS A 84 12.72 11.08 -15.02
CA LYS A 84 13.09 9.73 -14.63
C LYS A 84 11.96 9.05 -13.86
N ALA A 85 11.95 7.72 -13.91
CA ALA A 85 11.04 6.93 -13.09
C ALA A 85 11.28 7.18 -11.60
N VAL A 86 10.18 7.32 -10.86
CA VAL A 86 10.15 7.37 -9.39
C VAL A 86 9.52 6.09 -8.87
N PHE A 87 10.15 5.50 -7.87
CA PHE A 87 9.69 4.31 -7.15
C PHE A 87 9.28 4.74 -5.76
N VAL A 88 7.99 4.70 -5.44
CA VAL A 88 7.47 5.23 -4.17
C VAL A 88 6.83 4.12 -3.35
N TYR A 89 7.15 4.09 -2.06
CA TYR A 89 6.55 3.14 -1.13
C TYR A 89 6.37 3.75 0.26
N CYS A 90 5.46 3.15 1.03
CA CYS A 90 5.37 3.39 2.47
C CYS A 90 5.29 2.03 3.19
N LEU A 91 4.75 1.99 4.41
CA LEU A 91 4.66 0.74 5.15
C LEU A 91 3.72 -0.28 4.48
N SER A 92 2.53 0.15 4.05
CA SER A 92 1.46 -0.74 3.63
C SER A 92 0.68 -0.32 2.36
N GLY A 93 1.11 0.75 1.69
CA GLY A 93 0.47 1.29 0.48
C GLY A 93 -0.40 2.54 0.70
N GLY A 94 -0.88 2.81 1.91
CA GLY A 94 -1.80 3.92 2.17
C GLY A 94 -1.21 5.31 1.87
N ARG A 95 -0.09 5.64 2.52
CA ARG A 95 0.65 6.91 2.29
C ARG A 95 1.23 6.99 0.88
N SER A 96 1.79 5.90 0.35
CA SER A 96 2.45 5.89 -0.95
C SER A 96 1.48 6.07 -2.12
N LYS A 97 0.24 5.57 -2.06
CA LYS A 97 -0.77 5.87 -3.08
C LYS A 97 -1.13 7.36 -3.13
N LYS A 98 -1.26 8.01 -1.97
CA LYS A 98 -1.48 9.47 -1.89
C LYS A 98 -0.28 10.24 -2.42
N ALA A 99 0.93 9.84 -2.03
CA ALA A 99 2.17 10.41 -2.53
C ALA A 99 2.35 10.22 -4.03
N ALA A 100 2.01 9.06 -4.59
CA ALA A 100 2.09 8.76 -6.01
C ALA A 100 1.17 9.65 -6.84
N THR A 101 -0.08 9.85 -6.39
CA THR A 101 -0.99 10.84 -6.99
C THR A 101 -0.38 12.24 -6.99
N LYS A 102 0.16 12.68 -5.84
CA LYS A 102 0.80 14.00 -5.71
C LYS A 102 2.05 14.13 -6.60
N LEU A 103 2.86 13.08 -6.74
CA LEU A 103 4.01 13.07 -7.64
C LEU A 103 3.58 13.25 -9.11
N ASN A 104 2.51 12.60 -9.55
CA ASN A 104 1.96 12.86 -10.88
C ASN A 104 1.47 14.31 -11.03
N GLU A 105 0.81 14.88 -10.02
CA GLU A 105 0.41 16.31 -10.01
C GLU A 105 1.61 17.26 -10.11
N LEU A 106 2.73 16.90 -9.47
CA LEU A 106 3.99 17.64 -9.55
C LEU A 106 4.71 17.48 -10.91
N GLY A 107 4.21 16.60 -11.79
CA GLY A 107 4.68 16.45 -13.17
C GLY A 107 5.72 15.34 -13.36
N PHE A 108 5.81 14.37 -12.46
CA PHE A 108 6.59 13.16 -12.70
C PHE A 108 5.94 12.33 -13.80
N ASN A 109 6.72 11.93 -14.81
CA ASN A 109 6.20 11.23 -15.99
C ASN A 109 5.91 9.74 -15.73
N THR A 110 6.65 9.14 -14.79
CA THR A 110 6.57 7.70 -14.50
C THR A 110 6.70 7.49 -13.00
N VAL A 111 5.62 7.01 -12.38
CA VAL A 111 5.54 6.76 -10.93
C VAL A 111 5.11 5.32 -10.72
N TYR A 112 6.00 4.53 -10.13
CA TYR A 112 5.76 3.16 -9.70
C TYR A 112 5.48 3.14 -8.20
N GLU A 113 4.32 2.64 -7.80
CA GLU A 113 3.92 2.49 -6.39
C GLU A 113 4.03 1.01 -5.98
N LEU A 114 4.62 0.76 -4.81
CA LEU A 114 4.81 -0.60 -4.29
C LEU A 114 3.52 -1.14 -3.68
N GLU A 115 2.88 -2.08 -4.39
CA GLU A 115 1.68 -2.78 -3.93
C GLU A 115 1.94 -3.45 -2.57
N GLY A 116 1.12 -3.13 -1.57
CA GLY A 116 1.26 -3.66 -0.20
C GLY A 116 2.43 -3.10 0.62
N GLY A 117 3.20 -2.16 0.07
CA GLY A 117 4.27 -1.44 0.74
C GLY A 117 5.41 -2.32 1.26
N PHE A 118 6.16 -1.76 2.21
CA PHE A 118 7.33 -2.39 2.83
C PHE A 118 7.00 -3.69 3.60
N LEU A 119 5.76 -3.84 4.09
CA LEU A 119 5.33 -5.10 4.72
C LEU A 119 5.35 -6.25 3.74
N LYS A 120 4.70 -6.09 2.57
CA LYS A 120 4.67 -7.11 1.53
C LYS A 120 6.07 -7.36 0.94
N TRP A 121 6.89 -6.30 0.82
CA TRP A 121 8.30 -6.39 0.44
C TRP A 121 9.12 -7.31 1.35
N ASN A 122 8.99 -7.13 2.67
CA ASN A 122 9.67 -7.96 3.65
C ASN A 122 9.12 -9.39 3.69
N GLU A 123 7.80 -9.55 3.60
CA GLU A 123 7.14 -10.85 3.53
C GLU A 123 7.59 -11.68 2.31
N GLU A 124 7.81 -11.04 1.16
CA GLU A 124 8.33 -11.69 -0.05
C GLU A 124 9.86 -11.88 -0.04
N GLY A 125 10.54 -11.54 1.06
CA GLY A 125 11.96 -11.82 1.25
C GLY A 125 12.92 -10.82 0.58
N PHE A 126 12.44 -9.63 0.20
CA PHE A 126 13.27 -8.57 -0.35
C PHE A 126 13.86 -7.63 0.73
N GLY A 127 13.43 -7.77 1.99
CA GLY A 127 13.92 -7.02 3.15
C GLY A 127 15.28 -7.47 3.67
N LYS A 128 15.85 -6.72 4.60
CA LYS A 128 17.06 -7.10 5.34
C LYS A 128 16.67 -7.97 6.54
N ALA A 129 17.62 -8.77 7.03
CA ALA A 129 17.46 -9.46 8.31
C ALA A 129 17.38 -8.40 9.43
N SER A 130 16.22 -8.29 10.10
CA SER A 130 15.92 -7.16 10.99
C SER A 130 16.84 -7.11 12.23
N THR A 131 17.50 -5.97 12.47
CA THR A 131 18.26 -5.68 13.68
C THR A 131 17.81 -4.36 14.31
N GLY A 132 16.75 -4.37 15.12
CA GLY A 132 16.32 -3.20 15.92
C GLY A 132 15.27 -2.32 15.23
N GLN A 133 14.24 -1.94 15.99
CA GLN A 133 12.86 -1.94 15.52
C GLN A 133 12.12 -0.64 15.82
N VAL A 134 11.56 -0.03 14.78
CA VAL A 134 10.37 0.83 14.83
C VAL A 134 9.25 0.08 14.10
N GLY A 135 8.22 -0.31 14.86
CA GLY A 135 7.05 -0.99 14.30
C GLY A 135 6.00 -0.01 13.77
N MET A 136 4.98 -0.56 13.11
CA MET A 136 3.76 0.11 12.68
C MET A 136 3.16 0.98 13.80
N THR A 137 2.82 2.23 13.48
CA THR A 137 2.10 3.11 14.41
C THR A 137 0.61 2.80 14.44
N THR A 138 -0.12 3.25 15.46
CA THR A 138 -1.59 3.16 15.50
C THR A 138 -2.24 3.84 14.29
N THR A 139 -1.65 4.94 13.82
CA THR A 139 -2.14 5.67 12.63
C THR A 139 -2.00 4.80 11.39
N ASP A 140 -0.83 4.17 11.19
CA ASP A 140 -0.61 3.24 10.06
C ASP A 140 -1.58 2.07 10.10
N PHE A 141 -1.82 1.53 11.30
CA PHE A 141 -2.78 0.45 11.50
C PHE A 141 -4.21 0.91 11.18
N ASN A 142 -4.63 2.10 11.60
CA ASN A 142 -5.97 2.62 11.30
C ASN A 142 -6.15 2.93 9.80
N ASP A 143 -5.11 3.38 9.13
CA ASP A 143 -5.11 3.60 7.68
C ASP A 143 -5.26 2.27 6.92
N LEU A 144 -4.63 1.19 7.40
CA LEU A 144 -4.81 -0.16 6.86
C LEU A 144 -6.26 -0.65 6.93
N LEU A 145 -6.99 -0.26 7.98
CA LEU A 145 -8.40 -0.60 8.15
C LEU A 145 -9.35 0.28 7.32
N ASN A 146 -8.83 1.30 6.63
CA ASN A 146 -9.63 2.22 5.81
C ASN A 146 -9.86 1.66 4.40
N THR A 147 -10.65 0.59 4.31
CA THR A 147 -11.00 -0.10 3.07
C THR A 147 -12.43 -0.65 3.14
N ASP A 148 -13.06 -0.84 1.97
CA ASP A 148 -14.38 -1.47 1.85
C ASP A 148 -14.30 -3.01 1.97
N LYS A 149 -13.09 -3.59 1.90
CA LYS A 149 -12.86 -5.02 2.09
C LYS A 149 -12.87 -5.37 3.58
N LYS A 150 -13.18 -6.63 3.91
CA LYS A 150 -12.87 -7.16 5.24
C LYS A 150 -11.35 -7.20 5.42
N VAL A 151 -10.85 -6.92 6.62
CA VAL A 151 -9.42 -6.99 6.93
C VAL A 151 -9.20 -8.03 8.02
N LEU A 152 -8.53 -9.14 7.70
CA LEU A 152 -8.06 -10.09 8.70
C LEU A 152 -6.62 -9.75 9.10
N VAL A 153 -6.39 -9.50 10.37
CA VAL A 153 -5.06 -9.28 10.93
C VAL A 153 -4.63 -10.52 11.71
N ASP A 154 -3.53 -11.14 11.29
CA ASP A 154 -2.86 -12.26 11.95
C ASP A 154 -1.66 -11.75 12.75
N PHE A 155 -1.82 -11.63 14.07
CA PHE A 155 -0.74 -11.30 14.98
C PHE A 155 0.06 -12.55 15.34
N TYR A 156 1.35 -12.54 15.03
CA TYR A 156 2.25 -13.68 15.19
C TYR A 156 3.60 -13.27 15.79
N ALA A 157 4.46 -14.26 16.05
CA ALA A 157 5.88 -14.06 16.32
C ALA A 157 6.71 -15.23 15.76
N GLU A 158 7.99 -15.00 15.48
CA GLU A 158 8.88 -16.00 14.87
C GLU A 158 9.15 -17.23 15.74
N TRP A 159 8.95 -17.13 17.05
CA TRP A 159 9.09 -18.24 18.01
C TRP A 159 7.76 -18.96 18.26
N CYS A 160 6.64 -18.48 17.70
CA CYS A 160 5.31 -19.03 17.93
C CYS A 160 5.06 -20.27 17.06
N GLY A 161 5.16 -21.47 17.66
CA GLY A 161 4.92 -22.75 17.00
C GLY A 161 3.56 -22.85 16.29
N PRO A 162 2.43 -22.58 16.97
CA PRO A 162 1.12 -22.57 16.33
C PRO A 162 1.01 -21.56 15.18
N CYS A 163 1.64 -20.39 15.27
CA CYS A 163 1.63 -19.40 14.20
C CYS A 163 2.27 -19.96 12.91
N LYS A 164 3.41 -20.64 13.03
CA LYS A 164 4.08 -21.32 11.90
C LYS A 164 3.23 -22.43 11.29
N GLN A 165 2.41 -23.10 12.09
CA GLN A 165 1.46 -24.10 11.58
C GLN A 165 0.35 -23.45 10.76
N MET A 166 -0.08 -22.23 11.13
CA MET A 166 -1.17 -21.52 10.46
C MET A 166 -0.74 -20.80 9.18
N GLU A 167 0.49 -20.32 9.17
CA GLU A 167 1.09 -19.53 8.09
C GLU A 167 0.83 -20.09 6.67
N PRO A 168 1.07 -21.37 6.34
CA PRO A 168 0.92 -21.84 4.97
C PRO A 168 -0.50 -21.66 4.42
N TYR A 169 -1.52 -21.91 5.25
CA TYR A 169 -2.90 -21.77 4.82
C TYR A 169 -3.37 -20.31 4.87
N ILE A 170 -2.82 -19.47 5.77
CA ILE A 170 -3.10 -18.02 5.82
C ILE A 170 -2.57 -17.36 4.54
N LEU A 171 -1.32 -17.64 4.15
CA LEU A 171 -0.72 -17.13 2.92
C LEU A 171 -1.47 -17.60 1.67
N LYS A 172 -1.97 -18.83 1.69
CA LYS A 172 -2.84 -19.35 0.62
C LYS A 172 -4.15 -18.56 0.55
N MET A 173 -4.83 -18.35 1.67
CA MET A 173 -6.09 -17.58 1.71
C MET A 173 -5.88 -16.11 1.31
N GLN A 174 -4.73 -15.51 1.66
CA GLN A 174 -4.39 -14.14 1.27
C GLN A 174 -4.39 -13.97 -0.25
N LYS A 175 -3.93 -15.00 -0.98
CA LYS A 175 -3.98 -15.03 -2.45
C LYS A 175 -5.37 -15.36 -2.98
N GLU A 176 -6.00 -16.42 -2.47
CA GLU A 176 -7.31 -16.89 -2.96
C GLU A 176 -8.47 -15.91 -2.69
N MET A 177 -8.34 -15.05 -1.68
CA MET A 177 -9.41 -14.17 -1.22
C MET A 177 -9.10 -12.68 -1.41
N ALA A 178 -8.03 -12.33 -2.15
CA ALA A 178 -7.56 -10.96 -2.32
C ALA A 178 -8.64 -9.97 -2.80
N ASP A 179 -9.63 -10.44 -3.57
CA ASP A 179 -10.75 -9.61 -4.05
C ASP A 179 -11.74 -9.22 -2.94
N LYS A 180 -11.84 -10.02 -1.88
CA LYS A 180 -12.87 -9.88 -0.83
C LYS A 180 -12.30 -9.53 0.54
N VAL A 181 -11.11 -10.03 0.85
CA VAL A 181 -10.47 -9.92 2.16
C VAL A 181 -9.01 -9.51 1.98
N THR A 182 -8.62 -8.46 2.67
CA THR A 182 -7.20 -8.12 2.86
C THR A 182 -6.71 -8.88 4.08
N ILE A 183 -5.73 -9.76 3.91
CA ILE A 183 -5.08 -10.46 5.03
C ILE A 183 -3.73 -9.81 5.28
N ILE A 184 -3.47 -9.42 6.53
CA ILE A 184 -2.25 -8.73 6.96
C ILE A 184 -1.66 -9.53 8.12
N ARG A 185 -0.37 -9.82 8.06
CA ARG A 185 0.35 -10.51 9.14
C ARG A 185 1.24 -9.51 9.85
N ILE A 186 1.12 -9.43 11.18
CA ILE A 186 1.85 -8.48 12.02
C ILE A 186 2.66 -9.25 13.06
N ASP A 187 3.99 -9.17 12.94
CA ASP A 187 4.91 -9.67 13.94
C ASP A 187 4.82 -8.77 15.19
N VAL A 188 4.38 -9.31 16.32
CA VAL A 188 4.23 -8.53 17.56
C VAL A 188 5.57 -8.18 18.20
N ASP A 189 6.60 -9.01 18.00
CA ASP A 189 7.96 -8.65 18.39
C ASP A 189 8.43 -7.51 17.54
N LYS A 190 8.08 -7.51 16.23
CA LYS A 190 8.14 -6.45 15.20
C LYS A 190 7.39 -5.15 15.53
N ASN A 191 6.34 -5.21 16.35
CA ASN A 191 5.37 -4.13 16.53
C ASN A 191 4.91 -3.96 17.99
N LYS A 192 5.84 -3.89 18.95
CA LYS A 192 5.53 -3.94 20.39
C LYS A 192 4.57 -2.86 20.87
N THR A 193 4.71 -1.62 20.42
CA THR A 193 3.81 -0.52 20.77
C THR A 193 2.39 -0.82 20.32
N LEU A 194 2.21 -1.18 19.05
CA LEU A 194 0.90 -1.55 18.49
C LEU A 194 0.30 -2.76 19.20
N ALA A 195 1.10 -3.81 19.44
CA ALA A 195 0.66 -5.00 20.15
C ALA A 195 0.15 -4.67 21.57
N ASN A 196 0.85 -3.79 22.29
CA ASN A 196 0.42 -3.33 23.61
C ASN A 196 -0.87 -2.51 23.55
N GLU A 197 -0.99 -1.58 22.61
CA GLU A 197 -2.19 -0.75 22.43
C GLU A 197 -3.43 -1.57 22.07
N LEU A 198 -3.27 -2.55 21.17
CA LEU A 198 -4.32 -3.49 20.78
C LEU A 198 -4.55 -4.60 21.82
N LYS A 199 -3.78 -4.61 22.91
CA LYS A 199 -3.86 -5.58 24.01
C LYS A 199 -3.73 -7.03 23.52
N ILE A 200 -2.76 -7.28 22.64
CA ILE A 200 -2.43 -8.62 22.17
C ILE A 200 -1.72 -9.39 23.28
N ASN A 201 -2.49 -10.18 24.03
CA ASN A 201 -2.04 -10.90 25.23
C ASN A 201 -1.73 -12.39 24.99
N GLY A 202 -1.81 -12.85 23.74
CA GLY A 202 -1.55 -14.23 23.38
C GLY A 202 -1.43 -14.41 21.88
N LEU A 203 -0.67 -15.42 21.46
CA LEU A 203 -0.39 -15.72 20.07
C LEU A 203 -0.76 -17.16 19.69
N PRO A 204 -1.16 -17.40 18.42
CA PRO A 204 -1.56 -16.39 17.44
C PRO A 204 -2.82 -15.64 17.91
N ALA A 205 -3.01 -14.41 17.46
CA ALA A 205 -4.27 -13.69 17.61
C ALA A 205 -4.77 -13.25 16.24
N LEU A 206 -6.02 -13.58 15.92
CA LEU A 206 -6.63 -13.22 14.64
C LEU A 206 -7.78 -12.26 14.87
N PHE A 207 -7.72 -11.08 14.28
CA PHE A 207 -8.76 -10.06 14.41
C PHE A 207 -9.34 -9.76 13.03
N LEU A 208 -10.64 -9.97 12.85
CA LEU A 208 -11.37 -9.65 11.62
C LEU A 208 -12.08 -8.30 11.78
N TYR A 209 -11.71 -7.36 10.94
CA TYR A 209 -12.30 -6.03 10.87
C TYR A 209 -13.21 -5.88 9.67
N GLU A 210 -14.28 -5.13 9.85
CA GLU A 210 -15.13 -4.64 8.78
C GLU A 210 -15.62 -3.24 9.17
N ASN A 211 -15.47 -2.26 8.26
CA ASN A 211 -15.77 -0.85 8.54
C ASN A 211 -15.07 -0.34 9.81
N LYS A 212 -13.77 -0.67 9.95
CA LYS A 212 -12.90 -0.31 11.11
C LYS A 212 -13.32 -0.88 12.47
N ALA A 213 -14.36 -1.71 12.53
CA ALA A 213 -14.83 -2.36 13.75
C ALA A 213 -14.44 -3.85 13.76
N ILE A 214 -14.02 -4.35 14.92
CA ILE A 214 -13.79 -5.79 15.11
C ILE A 214 -15.14 -6.51 15.01
N LYS A 215 -15.26 -7.43 14.05
CA LYS A 215 -16.42 -8.30 13.86
C LYS A 215 -16.22 -9.68 14.49
N TRP A 216 -14.97 -10.14 14.50
CA TRP A 216 -14.60 -11.42 15.09
C TRP A 216 -13.16 -11.37 15.54
N GLN A 217 -12.84 -12.07 16.64
CA GLN A 217 -11.48 -12.27 17.07
C GLN A 217 -11.32 -13.62 17.75
N THR A 218 -10.13 -14.21 17.65
CA THR A 218 -9.75 -15.40 18.41
C THR A 218 -8.28 -15.34 18.82
N THR A 219 -7.94 -16.11 19.85
CA THR A 219 -6.55 -16.38 20.25
C THR A 219 -6.32 -17.88 20.23
N GLY A 220 -5.14 -18.29 19.77
CA GLY A 220 -4.74 -19.68 19.65
C GLY A 220 -4.96 -20.29 18.27
N LEU A 221 -4.52 -21.54 18.13
CA LEU A 221 -4.60 -22.29 16.88
C LEU A 221 -6.05 -22.45 16.41
N ILE A 222 -6.33 -22.13 15.15
CA ILE A 222 -7.59 -22.42 14.46
C ILE A 222 -7.33 -23.29 13.22
N SER A 223 -8.33 -24.04 12.76
CA SER A 223 -8.24 -24.81 11.52
C SER A 223 -8.44 -23.90 10.29
N GLU A 224 -7.85 -24.26 9.13
CA GLU A 224 -8.08 -23.54 7.85
C GLU A 224 -9.58 -23.46 7.53
N GLN A 225 -10.32 -24.55 7.76
CA GLN A 225 -11.75 -24.62 7.47
C GLN A 225 -12.56 -23.66 8.34
N ASP A 226 -12.28 -23.61 9.64
CA ASP A 226 -13.04 -22.76 10.56
C ASP A 226 -12.69 -21.29 10.39
N LEU A 227 -11.43 -20.96 10.09
CA LEU A 227 -11.04 -19.60 9.73
C LEU A 227 -11.73 -19.17 8.43
N LYS A 228 -11.75 -20.03 7.41
CA LYS A 228 -12.41 -19.72 6.12
C LYS A 228 -13.90 -19.43 6.27
N LYS A 229 -14.59 -20.08 7.22
CA LYS A 229 -16.01 -19.79 7.53
C LYS A 229 -16.23 -18.36 8.05
N GLN A 230 -15.27 -17.78 8.78
CA GLN A 230 -15.38 -16.41 9.29
C GLN A 230 -15.19 -15.36 8.19
N LEU A 231 -14.48 -15.72 7.11
CA LEU A 231 -14.12 -14.80 6.03
C LEU A 231 -15.17 -14.73 4.91
N GLN A 232 -16.14 -15.65 4.89
CA GLN A 232 -17.20 -15.73 3.88
C GLN A 232 -18.30 -14.69 4.05
#